data_AF-A0A963XZT3-F1
#
_entry.id   AF-A0A963XZT3-F1
#
_cell.length_a   1.000
_cell.length_b   1.000
_cell.length_c   1.000
_cell.angle_alpha   90.00
_cell.angle_beta   90.00
_cell.angle_gamma   90.00
#
_symmetry.space_group_name_H-M   'P 1'
#
loop_
_entity.id
_entity.type
_entity.pdbx_description
1 polymer ?
#
loop_
_entity_poly.entity_id
_entity_poly.type
_entity_poly.pdbx_seq_one_letter_code
_entity_poly.pdbx_strand_id
1 'polypeptide(L)'
;MTDILDLTDATWPAAARHEAGAFVVREGLGGGQRVSSATVRAAWAETDIDRAEACQAALGQVPLFLIRPDEEPLDRALAARGYAVKDPVHAY
;
A
#
# COMPACT_ATOMS: atom_id res chain seq x y z
N MET A 1 7.99 -16.73 10.23
CA MET A 1 7.99 -16.52 8.77
C MET A 1 8.30 -15.05 8.57
N THR A 2 9.55 -14.72 8.26
CA THR A 2 10.03 -13.33 8.23
C THR A 2 9.50 -12.67 6.96
N ASP A 3 8.52 -11.77 7.11
CA ASP A 3 7.96 -10.98 6.01
C ASP A 3 9.09 -10.18 5.34
N ILE A 4 9.19 -10.24 4.01
CA ILE A 4 10.19 -9.50 3.19
C ILE A 4 10.15 -7.98 3.48
N LEU A 5 9.01 -7.49 3.97
CA LEU A 5 8.80 -6.11 4.41
C LEU A 5 9.64 -5.74 5.64
N ASP A 6 9.81 -6.64 6.61
CA ASP A 6 10.67 -6.39 7.78
C ASP A 6 12.16 -6.37 7.41
N LEU A 7 12.57 -7.18 6.43
CA LEU A 7 13.95 -7.19 5.94
C LEU A 7 14.31 -5.90 5.16
N THR A 8 13.32 -5.33 4.47
CA THR A 8 13.50 -4.07 3.72
C THR A 8 13.55 -2.86 4.66
N ASP A 9 12.74 -2.85 5.72
CA ASP A 9 12.75 -1.80 6.77
C ASP A 9 14.10 -1.71 7.50
N ALA A 10 14.81 -2.82 7.62
CA ALA A 10 16.14 -2.87 8.23
C ALA A 10 17.25 -2.19 7.39
N THR A 11 17.03 -2.01 6.08
CA THR A 11 18.06 -1.49 5.14
C THR A 11 17.68 -0.14 4.54
N TRP A 12 16.38 0.10 4.33
CA TRP A 12 15.80 1.40 3.95
C TRP A 12 14.52 1.62 4.76
N PRO A 13 14.61 2.25 5.94
CA PRO A 13 13.43 2.47 6.77
C PRO A 13 12.43 3.34 6.02
N ALA A 14 11.16 2.94 6.05
CA ALA A 14 10.10 3.88 5.72
C ALA A 14 10.17 5.04 6.72
N ALA A 15 10.07 6.27 6.25
CA ALA A 15 10.20 7.45 7.11
C ALA A 15 9.12 7.49 8.20
N ALA A 16 7.93 7.01 7.87
CA ALA A 16 6.82 6.83 8.80
C ALA A 16 5.83 5.78 8.27
N ARG A 17 5.00 5.26 9.16
CA ARG A 17 3.83 4.44 8.82
C ARG A 17 2.59 5.18 9.31
N HIS A 18 1.64 5.39 8.41
CA HIS A 18 0.41 6.13 8.66
C HIS A 18 -0.77 5.15 8.56
N GLU A 19 -1.61 5.11 9.60
CA GLU A 19 -2.80 4.28 9.62
C GLU A 19 -3.97 5.04 8.99
N ALA A 20 -4.47 4.51 7.87
CA ALA A 20 -5.61 5.04 7.12
C ALA A 20 -6.77 4.05 7.21
N GLY A 21 -7.33 3.89 8.41
CA GLY A 21 -8.36 2.89 8.69
C GLY A 21 -7.76 1.49 8.73
N ALA A 22 -8.25 0.59 7.85
CA ALA A 22 -7.72 -0.76 7.72
C ALA A 22 -6.42 -0.86 6.90
N PHE A 23 -5.98 0.26 6.28
CA PHE A 23 -4.76 0.35 5.50
C PHE A 23 -3.62 0.97 6.31
N VAL A 24 -2.41 0.48 6.07
CA VAL A 24 -1.17 1.10 6.54
C VAL A 24 -0.44 1.66 5.33
N VAL A 25 -0.37 2.99 5.26
CA VAL A 25 0.39 3.74 4.25
C VAL A 25 1.80 3.95 4.75
N ARG A 26 2.80 3.54 3.98
CA ARG A 26 4.20 3.81 4.30
C ARG A 26 4.65 5.11 3.63
N GLU A 27 5.36 5.95 4.37
CA GLU A 27 5.92 7.20 3.85
C GLU A 27 7.34 6.95 3.35
N GLY A 28 7.53 7.06 2.04
CA GLY A 28 8.82 6.79 1.42
C GLY A 28 9.84 7.93 1.43
N LEU A 29 9.43 9.19 1.70
CA LEU A 29 10.28 10.40 1.59
C LEU A 29 11.22 10.43 0.37
N GLY A 30 10.76 9.95 -0.80
CA GLY A 30 11.58 9.92 -2.02
C GLY A 30 12.44 8.66 -2.21
N GLY A 31 12.34 7.65 -1.34
CA GLY A 31 12.99 6.33 -1.44
C GLY A 31 12.43 5.40 -2.54
N GLY A 32 11.59 5.91 -3.43
CA GLY A 32 11.01 5.17 -4.56
C GLY A 32 9.71 4.44 -4.25
N GLN A 33 9.04 3.95 -5.32
CA GLN A 33 7.68 3.38 -5.29
C GLN A 33 7.47 2.23 -4.30
N ARG A 34 8.54 1.55 -3.87
CA ARG A 34 8.47 0.39 -2.98
C ARG A 34 8.17 0.73 -1.52
N VAL A 35 8.48 1.95 -1.08
CA VAL A 35 8.24 2.43 0.31
C VAL A 35 6.99 3.31 0.44
N SER A 36 6.24 3.52 -0.64
CA SER A 36 5.04 4.38 -0.69
C SER A 36 3.71 3.61 -0.76
N SER A 37 3.73 2.30 -0.58
CA SER A 37 2.55 1.44 -0.78
C SER A 37 1.64 1.40 0.45
N ALA A 38 0.34 1.47 0.20
CA ALA A 38 -0.71 1.16 1.17
C ALA A 38 -0.89 -0.36 1.22
N THR A 39 -0.75 -0.95 2.41
CA THR A 39 -0.98 -2.38 2.64
C THR A 39 -2.19 -2.55 3.55
N VAL A 40 -3.11 -3.44 3.19
CA VAL A 40 -4.23 -3.75 4.06
C VAL A 40 -3.80 -4.68 5.21
N ARG A 41 -4.25 -4.39 6.42
CA ARG A 41 -3.90 -5.15 7.64
C ARG A 41 -5.09 -5.80 8.33
N ALA A 42 -6.30 -5.34 8.04
CA ALA A 42 -7.52 -5.80 8.68
C ALA A 42 -8.69 -5.83 7.67
N ALA A 43 -9.88 -6.22 8.14
CA ALA A 43 -11.09 -6.08 7.36
C ALA A 43 -11.27 -4.61 6.94
N TRP A 44 -11.28 -4.37 5.64
CA TRP A 44 -11.32 -3.04 5.04
C TRP A 44 -12.68 -2.77 4.41
N ALA A 45 -13.09 -1.51 4.41
CA ALA A 45 -14.22 -1.03 3.65
C ALA A 45 -13.76 -0.13 2.50
N GLU A 46 -14.63 0.10 1.52
CA GLU A 46 -14.37 1.03 0.42
C GLU A 46 -13.99 2.43 0.93
N THR A 47 -14.59 2.89 2.03
CA THR A 47 -14.25 4.17 2.67
C THR A 47 -12.82 4.22 3.20
N ASP A 48 -12.21 3.07 3.51
CA ASP A 48 -10.81 3.03 3.95
C ASP A 48 -9.85 3.16 2.76
N ILE A 49 -10.26 2.76 1.55
CA ILE A 49 -9.49 3.02 0.33
C ILE A 49 -9.39 4.53 0.13
N ASP A 50 -10.51 5.25 0.22
CA ASP A 50 -10.55 6.71 0.05
C ASP A 50 -9.67 7.41 1.10
N ARG A 51 -9.63 6.89 2.34
CA ARG A 51 -8.73 7.38 3.40
C ARG A 51 -7.26 7.12 3.07
N ALA A 52 -6.93 5.95 2.52
CA ALA A 52 -5.57 5.62 2.13
C ALA A 52 -5.10 6.50 0.97
N GLU A 53 -5.96 6.76 -0.02
CA GLU A 53 -5.70 7.69 -1.12
C GLU A 53 -5.46 9.11 -0.58
N ALA A 54 -6.33 9.60 0.32
CA ALA A 54 -6.18 10.92 0.92
C ALA A 54 -4.88 11.04 1.74
N CYS A 55 -4.51 9.98 2.47
CA CYS A 55 -3.24 9.92 3.20
C CYS A 55 -2.05 9.99 2.24
N GLN A 56 -2.04 9.18 1.18
CA GLN A 56 -0.97 9.21 0.17
C GLN A 56 -0.88 10.58 -0.53
N ALA A 57 -2.02 11.18 -0.87
CA ALA A 57 -2.08 12.52 -1.45
C ALA A 57 -1.57 13.61 -0.49
N ALA A 58 -1.92 13.53 0.80
CA ALA A 58 -1.43 14.44 1.83
C ALA A 58 0.09 14.35 2.01
N LEU A 59 0.65 13.16 1.81
CA LEU A 59 2.10 12.92 1.79
C LEU A 59 2.77 13.29 0.46
N GLY A 60 2.01 13.83 -0.51
CA GLY A 60 2.52 14.17 -1.84
C GLY A 60 2.96 12.96 -2.67
N GLN A 61 2.47 11.78 -2.32
CA GLN A 61 2.82 10.51 -2.98
C GLN A 61 1.73 10.10 -3.96
N VAL A 62 2.12 9.36 -5.00
CA VAL A 62 1.17 8.78 -5.96
C VAL A 62 0.41 7.65 -5.25
N PRO A 63 -0.92 7.59 -5.38
CA PRO A 63 -1.70 6.52 -4.78
C PRO A 63 -1.24 5.14 -5.28
N LEU A 64 -0.86 4.26 -4.36
CA LEU A 64 -0.32 2.94 -4.69
C LEU A 64 -0.72 1.93 -3.63
N PHE A 65 -1.31 0.82 -4.06
CA PHE A 65 -1.80 -0.24 -3.18
C PHE A 65 -1.01 -1.53 -3.44
N LEU A 66 -0.64 -2.21 -2.35
CA LEU A 66 -0.09 -3.55 -2.41
C LEU A 66 -1.25 -4.54 -2.29
N ILE A 67 -1.49 -5.32 -3.34
CA ILE A 67 -2.51 -6.38 -3.37
C ILE A 67 -1.80 -7.71 -3.21
N ARG A 68 -2.23 -8.52 -2.24
CA ARG A 68 -1.77 -9.90 -2.02
C ARG A 68 -2.64 -10.89 -2.83
N PRO A 69 -2.14 -12.09 -3.14
CA PRO A 69 -2.89 -13.07 -3.94
C PRO A 69 -4.26 -13.44 -3.35
N ASP A 70 -4.43 -13.40 -2.02
CA ASP A 70 -5.71 -13.68 -1.36
C ASP A 70 -6.67 -12.47 -1.30
N GLU A 71 -6.30 -11.34 -1.91
CA GLU A 71 -7.02 -10.06 -1.82
C GLU A 71 -7.73 -9.69 -3.13
N GLU A 72 -8.28 -10.69 -3.85
CA GLU A 72 -9.15 -10.47 -5.03
C GLU A 72 -10.27 -9.43 -4.81
N PRO A 73 -10.95 -9.37 -3.63
CA PRO A 73 -11.95 -8.33 -3.40
C PRO A 73 -11.37 -6.91 -3.47
N LEU A 74 -10.10 -6.74 -3.05
CA LEU A 74 -9.41 -5.45 -3.05
C LEU A 74 -9.03 -5.07 -4.48
N ASP A 75 -8.52 -6.03 -5.25
CA ASP A 75 -8.21 -5.84 -6.67
C ASP A 75 -9.45 -5.37 -7.44
N ARG A 76 -10.60 -6.01 -7.24
CA ARG A 76 -11.86 -5.61 -7.88
C ARG A 76 -12.29 -4.19 -7.49
N ALA A 77 -12.18 -3.84 -6.21
CA ALA A 77 -12.57 -2.52 -5.72
C ALA A 77 -11.64 -1.40 -6.22
N LEU A 78 -10.36 -1.71 -6.41
CA LEU A 78 -9.38 -0.79 -7.02
C LEU A 78 -9.58 -0.68 -8.53
N ALA A 79 -9.83 -1.80 -9.22
CA ALA A 79 -10.15 -1.81 -10.64
C ALA A 79 -11.42 -0.99 -10.96
N ALA A 80 -12.46 -1.08 -10.11
CA ALA A 80 -13.66 -0.26 -10.23
C ALA A 80 -13.39 1.26 -10.10
N ARG A 81 -12.34 1.64 -9.35
CA ARG A 81 -11.86 3.02 -9.21
C ARG A 81 -10.94 3.46 -10.36
N GLY A 82 -10.63 2.57 -11.31
CA GLY A 82 -9.75 2.86 -12.45
C GLY A 82 -8.26 2.64 -12.17
N TYR A 83 -7.90 1.97 -11.08
CA TYR A 83 -6.52 1.57 -10.84
C TYR A 83 -6.10 0.50 -11.85
N ALA A 84 -4.94 0.71 -12.46
CA ALA A 84 -4.28 -0.27 -13.30
C ALA A 84 -3.18 -0.98 -12.50
N VAL A 85 -3.08 -2.31 -12.65
CA VAL A 85 -2.00 -3.10 -12.07
C VAL A 85 -0.69 -2.66 -12.73
N LYS A 86 0.09 -1.86 -12.00
CA LYS A 86 1.30 -1.22 -12.54
C LYS A 86 2.51 -2.14 -12.53
N ASP A 87 2.64 -2.99 -11.52
CA ASP A 87 3.80 -3.85 -11.31
C ASP A 87 3.35 -5.17 -10.67
N PRO A 88 3.11 -6.24 -11.46
CA PRO A 88 2.85 -7.55 -10.90
C PRO A 88 4.14 -8.05 -10.24
N VAL A 89 4.27 -7.80 -8.94
CA VAL A 89 5.36 -8.34 -8.13
C VAL A 89 5.15 -9.85 -8.01
N HIS A 90 5.71 -10.60 -8.95
CA HIS A 90 5.93 -12.04 -8.80
C HIS A 90 7.02 -12.22 -7.74
N ALA A 91 6.62 -12.36 -6.47
CA ALA A 91 7.51 -12.95 -5.49
C ALA A 91 7.65 -14.44 -5.85
N TYR A 92 8.80 -14.81 -6.43
CA TYR A 92 9.19 -16.21 -6.66
C TYR A 92 9.75 -16.83 -5.39
#